data_AF-A0A430R455-F1
#
_entry.id   AF-A0A430R455-F1
#
_cell.length_a   1.000
_cell.length_b   1.000
_cell.length_c   1.000
_cell.angle_alpha   90.00
_cell.angle_beta   90.00
_cell.angle_gamma   90.00
#
_symmetry.space_group_name_H-M   'P 1'
#
loop_
_entity.id
_entity.type
_entity.pdbx_description
1 polymer ?
#
loop_
_entity_poly.entity_id
_entity_poly.type
_entity_poly.pdbx_seq_one_letter_code
_entity_poly.pdbx_strand_id
1 'polypeptide(L)'
;MGRGGEGCWLGESLAGSTLTLDQALRNLVAFGLSLEEAARRLSTVPARYLGLRDLGEIAPGKLADLVVLDEKLDLLEVYLGGRRV
;
A
#
# COMPACT_ATOMS: atom_id res chain seq x y z
N MET A 1 -1.60 26.93 -16.88
CA MET A 1 -0.61 26.54 -15.86
C MET A 1 -1.09 25.21 -15.26
N GLY A 2 -0.68 24.09 -15.86
CA GLY A 2 -1.25 22.77 -15.58
C GLY A 2 -0.65 22.11 -14.35
N ARG A 3 -1.51 21.54 -13.49
CA ARG A 3 -1.12 20.54 -12.50
C ARG A 3 -1.47 19.17 -13.10
N GLY A 4 -0.50 18.54 -13.76
CA GLY A 4 -0.65 17.17 -14.26
C GLY A 4 -0.69 16.21 -13.08
N GLY A 5 -1.87 15.66 -12.79
CA GLY A 5 -1.99 14.51 -11.89
C GLY A 5 -1.41 13.26 -12.58
N GLU A 6 -0.69 12.46 -11.80
CA GLU A 6 -0.09 11.20 -12.25
C GLU A 6 -1.21 10.21 -12.62
N GLY A 7 -1.46 10.02 -13.91
CA GLY A 7 -2.47 9.11 -14.42
C GLY A 7 -2.14 8.64 -15.84
N CYS A 8 -2.41 7.37 -16.14
CA CYS A 8 -2.29 6.83 -17.49
C CYS A 8 -3.66 7.00 -18.17
N TRP A 9 -3.69 7.67 -19.32
CA TRP A 9 -4.93 8.02 -20.01
C TRP A 9 -5.08 7.15 -21.27
N LEU A 10 -6.18 6.40 -21.39
CA LEU A 10 -6.59 5.76 -22.65
C LEU A 10 -7.89 6.43 -23.12
N GLY A 11 -7.76 7.52 -23.88
CA GLY A 11 -8.92 8.27 -24.38
C GLY A 11 -9.66 9.04 -23.28
N GLU A 12 -10.97 8.83 -23.16
CA GLU A 12 -11.86 9.53 -22.20
C GLU A 12 -11.96 8.87 -20.82
N SER A 13 -11.23 7.77 -20.57
CA SER A 13 -11.27 7.02 -19.31
C SER A 13 -9.89 6.97 -18.65
N LEU A 14 -9.89 7.11 -17.32
CA LEU A 14 -8.71 6.85 -16.48
C LEU A 14 -8.32 5.38 -16.62
N ALA A 15 -7.27 5.12 -17.40
CA ALA A 15 -6.77 3.78 -17.64
C ALA A 15 -5.74 3.41 -16.58
N GLY A 16 -6.25 3.21 -15.36
CA GLY A 16 -5.42 2.88 -14.21
C GLY A 16 -4.64 4.07 -13.65
N SER A 17 -4.55 4.11 -12.32
CA SER A 17 -3.68 5.05 -11.64
C SER A 17 -2.23 4.57 -11.74
N THR A 18 -1.31 5.47 -12.04
CA THR A 18 0.14 5.26 -11.79
C THR A 18 0.47 5.23 -10.28
N LEU A 19 -0.56 5.26 -9.43
CA LEU A 19 -0.48 5.24 -7.99
C LEU A 19 0.12 3.91 -7.49
N THR A 20 1.25 4.02 -6.82
CA THR A 20 1.87 2.92 -6.07
C THR A 20 1.23 2.79 -4.69
N LEU A 21 1.35 1.63 -4.04
CA LEU A 21 0.71 1.41 -2.73
C LEU A 21 1.32 2.25 -1.60
N ASP A 22 2.62 2.56 -1.66
CA ASP A 22 3.26 3.49 -0.73
C ASP A 22 2.69 4.91 -0.89
N GLN A 23 2.47 5.34 -2.13
CA GLN A 23 1.81 6.62 -2.38
C GLN A 23 0.34 6.60 -1.94
N ALA A 24 -0.37 5.49 -2.14
CA ALA A 24 -1.73 5.32 -1.62
C ALA A 24 -1.79 5.42 -0.10
N LEU A 25 -0.83 4.83 0.62
CA LEU A 25 -0.72 4.92 2.08
C LEU A 25 -0.53 6.38 2.52
N ARG A 26 0.45 7.08 1.93
CA ARG A 26 0.72 8.50 2.20
C ARG A 26 -0.53 9.35 1.95
N ASN A 27 -1.24 9.10 0.86
CA ASN A 27 -2.47 9.81 0.53
C ASN A 27 -3.57 9.58 1.57
N LEU A 28 -3.82 8.33 1.98
CA LEU A 28 -4.85 8.00 2.98
C LEU A 28 -4.57 8.66 4.34
N VAL A 29 -3.31 8.65 4.78
CA VAL A 29 -2.90 9.33 6.01
C VAL A 29 -3.06 10.84 5.87
N ALA A 30 -2.66 11.43 4.74
CA ALA A 30 -2.85 12.86 4.47
C ALA A 30 -4.33 13.27 4.41
N PHE A 31 -5.23 12.36 4.02
CA PHE A 31 -6.69 12.55 4.07
C PHE A 31 -7.28 12.43 5.50
N GLY A 32 -6.47 12.11 6.50
CA GLY A 32 -6.86 12.10 7.91
C GLY A 32 -7.16 10.73 8.50
N LEU A 33 -6.87 9.63 7.79
CA LEU A 33 -6.92 8.30 8.40
C LEU A 33 -5.72 8.10 9.33
N SER A 34 -5.90 7.33 10.40
CA SER A 34 -4.77 6.84 11.18
C SER A 34 -3.91 5.93 10.32
N LEU A 35 -2.61 5.86 10.63
CA LEU A 35 -1.68 4.96 9.95
C LEU A 35 -2.15 3.50 10.02
N GLU A 36 -2.67 3.07 11.18
CA GLU A 36 -3.24 1.73 11.38
C GLU A 36 -4.42 1.46 10.45
N GLU A 37 -5.37 2.40 10.34
CA GLU A 37 -6.53 2.28 9.46
C GLU A 37 -6.10 2.19 7.99
N ALA A 38 -5.18 3.06 7.58
CA ALA A 38 -4.65 3.10 6.22
C ALA A 38 -3.92 1.79 5.88
N ALA A 39 -3.05 1.29 6.77
CA ALA A 39 -2.36 0.01 6.60
C ALA A 39 -3.35 -1.17 6.52
N ARG A 40 -4.39 -1.18 7.37
CA ARG A 40 -5.43 -2.22 7.32
C ARG A 40 -6.19 -2.21 5.99
N ARG A 41 -6.51 -1.04 5.44
CA ARG A 41 -7.20 -0.89 4.14
C ARG A 41 -6.35 -1.33 2.96
N LEU A 42 -5.03 -1.18 3.03
CA LEU A 42 -4.12 -1.55 1.96
C LEU A 42 -3.59 -2.99 2.06
N SER A 43 -3.73 -3.64 3.22
CA SER A 43 -3.16 -4.96 3.48
C SER A 43 -4.20 -5.96 3.99
N THR A 44 -4.69 -5.79 5.21
CA THR A 44 -5.59 -6.75 5.86
C THR A 44 -6.94 -6.91 5.14
N VAL A 45 -7.56 -5.81 4.73
CA VAL A 45 -8.89 -5.83 4.08
C VAL A 45 -8.82 -6.56 2.73
N PRO A 46 -7.89 -6.23 1.82
CA PRO A 46 -7.70 -6.99 0.57
C PRO A 46 -7.36 -8.46 0.81
N ALA A 47 -6.46 -8.78 1.74
CA ALA A 47 -6.08 -10.17 2.03
C ALA A 47 -7.30 -10.99 2.49
N ARG A 48 -8.12 -10.43 3.40
CA ARG A 48 -9.37 -11.06 3.85
C ARG A 48 -10.38 -11.22 2.73
N TYR A 49 -10.56 -10.18 1.90
CA TYR A 49 -11.46 -10.21 0.76
C TYR A 49 -11.10 -11.32 -0.24
N LEU A 50 -9.80 -11.51 -0.48
CA LEU A 50 -9.26 -12.55 -1.37
C LEU A 50 -9.12 -13.94 -0.70
N GLY A 51 -9.43 -14.06 0.60
CA GLY A 51 -9.26 -15.31 1.35
C GLY A 51 -7.80 -15.70 1.60
N LEU A 52 -6.86 -14.77 1.48
CA LEU A 52 -5.43 -14.97 1.73
C LEU A 52 -5.18 -14.97 3.24
N ARG A 53 -5.06 -16.17 3.83
CA ARG A 53 -4.96 -16.33 5.27
C ARG A 53 -3.56 -16.06 5.83
N ASP A 54 -2.53 -16.19 5.02
CA ASP A 54 -1.14 -16.09 5.47
C ASP A 54 -0.55 -14.69 5.28
N LEU A 55 -1.33 -13.76 4.73
CA LEU A 55 -0.94 -12.39 4.38
C LEU A 55 -1.83 -11.34 5.06
N GLY A 56 -1.39 -10.10 5.02
CA GLY A 56 -2.19 -8.94 5.42
C GLY A 56 -2.16 -8.60 6.91
N GLU A 57 -1.46 -9.39 7.73
CA GLU A 57 -1.39 -9.24 9.18
C GLU A 57 0.02 -9.60 9.68
N ILE A 58 0.55 -8.82 10.63
CA ILE A 58 1.81 -9.12 11.31
C ILE A 58 1.47 -9.94 12.56
N ALA A 59 1.57 -11.26 12.46
CA ALA A 59 1.29 -12.18 13.56
C ALA A 59 2.11 -13.46 13.43
N PRO A 60 2.40 -14.16 14.55
CA PRO A 60 3.03 -15.48 14.50
C PRO A 60 2.28 -16.45 13.60
N GLY A 61 3.01 -17.19 12.77
CA GLY A 61 2.44 -18.16 11.83
C GLY A 61 2.01 -17.59 10.46
N LYS A 62 2.13 -16.28 10.24
CA LYS A 62 1.92 -15.62 8.93
C LYS A 62 3.22 -15.52 8.14
N LEU A 63 3.12 -15.28 6.83
CA LEU A 63 4.29 -14.96 6.02
C LEU A 63 4.88 -13.62 6.44
N ALA A 64 6.22 -13.57 6.52
CA ALA A 64 6.95 -12.34 6.81
C ALA A 64 7.11 -11.47 5.55
N ASP A 65 5.97 -11.11 4.96
CA ASP A 65 5.86 -10.15 3.86
C ASP A 65 5.64 -8.77 4.46
N LEU A 66 6.72 -8.00 4.55
CA LEU A 66 6.76 -6.76 5.33
C LEU A 66 7.31 -5.61 4.50
N VAL A 67 6.84 -4.41 4.83
CA VAL A 67 7.36 -3.15 4.31
C VAL A 67 7.81 -2.31 5.49
N VAL A 68 9.06 -1.84 5.45
CA VAL A 68 9.64 -0.96 6.46
C VAL A 68 9.64 0.45 5.89
N LEU A 69 9.04 1.37 6.63
CA LEU A 69 8.92 2.79 6.27
C LEU A 69 9.60 3.66 7.33
N ASP A 70 10.02 4.86 6.95
CA ASP A 70 10.47 5.88 7.90
C ASP A 70 9.29 6.67 8.50
N GLU A 71 9.59 7.67 9.34
CA GLU A 71 8.59 8.54 9.97
C GLU A 71 7.80 9.40 8.97
N LYS A 72 8.33 9.60 7.76
CA LYS A 72 7.68 10.31 6.65
C LYS A 72 6.89 9.36 5.74
N LEU A 73 6.87 8.07 6.07
CA LEU A 73 6.27 6.98 5.30
C LEU A 73 6.98 6.74 3.95
N ASP A 74 8.27 7.06 3.88
CA ASP A 74 9.11 6.72 2.74
C ASP A 74 9.64 5.29 2.88
N LEU A 75 9.67 4.56 1.75
CA LEU A 75 10.06 3.15 1.70
C LEU A 75 11.55 2.97 2.00
N LEU A 76 11.86 2.22 3.06
CA LEU A 76 13.23 1.85 3.41
C LEU A 76 13.57 0.45 2.91
N GLU A 77 12.71 -0.53 3.22
CA GLU A 77 12.98 -1.94 2.94
C GLU A 77 11.71 -2.73 2.62
N VAL A 78 11.86 -3.78 1.83
CA VAL A 78 10.81 -4.77 1.55
C VAL A 78 11.33 -6.15 1.90
N TYR A 79 10.49 -6.93 2.57
CA TYR A 79 10.74 -8.32 2.89
C TYR A 79 9.68 -9.19 2.23
N LEU A 80 10.09 -10.27 1.56
CA LEU A 80 9.21 -11.31 1.02
C LEU A 80 9.61 -12.65 1.62
N GLY A 81 8.68 -13.29 2.33
CA GLY A 81 8.92 -14.54 3.06
C GLY A 81 10.06 -14.43 4.07
N GLY A 82 10.27 -13.24 4.65
CA GLY A 82 11.38 -12.97 5.58
C GLY A 82 12.73 -12.68 4.92
N ARG A 83 12.80 -12.58 3.59
CA ARG A 83 14.02 -12.19 2.86
C ARG A 83 13.90 -10.77 2.34
N ARG A 84 14.92 -9.95 2.60
CA ARG A 84 15.02 -8.59 2.05
C ARG A 84 15.21 -8.63 0.53
N VAL A 85 14.49 -7.79 -0.20
CA VAL A 85 14.57 -7.64 -1.67
C VAL A 85 14.89 -6.23 -2.11
#